data_AF-A0A3M7KNF9-F1
#
_entry.id   AF-A0A3M7KNF9-F1
#
_cell.length_a   1.000
_cell.length_b   1.000
_cell.length_c   1.000
_cell.angle_alpha   90.00
_cell.angle_beta   90.00
_cell.angle_gamma   90.00
#
_symmetry.space_group_name_H-M   'P 1'
#
loop_
_entity.id
_entity.type
_entity.pdbx_description
1 polymer ?
#
loop_
_entity_poly.entity_id
_entity_poly.type
_entity_poly.pdbx_seq_one_letter_code
_entity_poly.pdbx_strand_id
1 'polypeptide(L)'
;MKNFILFVFTVSIIFSCTNVSEDDLIDVIEPPLVVTYNADIKIIIDNNCLNCHISPPINGANIPLLIFENVKNGVENNNLINRISKQAGESGAMPFGGPRLPQNLIDLLIQWEADGLLEN
;
A
#
# COMPACT_ATOMS: atom_id res chain seq x y z
N MET A 1 7.79 35.44 -57.83
CA MET A 1 6.68 34.94 -58.66
C MET A 1 6.40 33.49 -58.29
N LYS A 2 5.10 33.18 -58.17
CA LYS A 2 4.45 31.87 -58.10
C LYS A 2 4.09 31.33 -56.71
N ASN A 3 2.89 31.75 -56.31
CA ASN A 3 1.99 31.10 -55.36
C ASN A 3 1.60 29.69 -55.87
N PHE A 4 1.41 28.74 -54.95
CA PHE A 4 0.38 27.69 -55.00
C PHE A 4 0.27 27.09 -53.59
N ILE A 5 -0.65 27.57 -52.74
CA ILE A 5 -2.04 27.08 -52.55
C ILE A 5 -2.09 25.62 -52.05
N LEU A 6 -2.31 25.51 -50.75
CA LEU A 6 -3.35 24.73 -50.05
C LEU A 6 -3.60 23.26 -50.47
N PHE A 7 -3.31 22.33 -49.55
CA PHE A 7 -4.21 21.21 -49.30
C PHE A 7 -4.27 20.91 -47.80
N VAL A 8 -5.37 21.37 -47.20
CA VAL A 8 -5.92 20.91 -45.92
C VAL A 8 -6.30 19.45 -46.07
N PHE A 9 -5.85 18.55 -45.19
CA PHE A 9 -6.61 17.35 -44.77
C PHE A 9 -6.03 16.87 -43.42
N THR A 10 -6.70 17.16 -42.28
CA THR A 10 -7.48 16.17 -41.50
C THR A 10 -6.55 15.17 -40.80
N VAL A 11 -6.51 15.01 -39.47
CA VAL A 11 -7.58 14.75 -38.51
C VAL A 11 -6.99 15.02 -37.11
N SER A 12 -7.73 15.78 -36.29
CA SER A 12 -7.58 15.77 -34.84
C SER A 12 -7.66 14.34 -34.30
N ILE A 13 -6.54 13.79 -33.84
CA ILE A 13 -6.61 12.74 -32.83
C ILE A 13 -6.72 13.47 -31.49
N ILE A 14 -7.93 13.95 -31.21
CA ILE A 14 -8.35 14.06 -29.82
C ILE A 14 -8.34 12.63 -29.29
N PHE A 15 -7.25 12.26 -28.62
CA PHE A 15 -7.24 11.11 -27.74
C PHE A 15 -8.28 11.43 -26.66
N SER A 16 -9.53 11.04 -26.91
CA SER A 16 -10.51 10.83 -25.86
C SER A 16 -10.00 9.64 -25.07
N CYS A 17 -9.09 9.89 -24.13
CA CYS A 17 -8.99 9.04 -22.96
C CYS A 17 -10.36 9.13 -22.29
N THR A 18 -11.20 8.13 -22.52
CA THR A 18 -12.28 7.86 -21.58
C THR A 18 -11.58 7.59 -20.25
N ASN A 19 -11.62 8.55 -19.33
CA ASN A 19 -11.43 8.24 -17.92
C ASN A 19 -12.63 7.37 -17.54
N VAL A 20 -12.48 6.07 -17.73
CA VAL A 20 -13.32 5.10 -17.01
C VAL A 20 -12.85 5.27 -15.58
N SER A 21 -13.62 6.02 -14.78
CA SER A 21 -13.39 6.02 -13.35
C SER A 21 -13.71 4.61 -12.86
N GLU A 22 -12.72 3.93 -12.30
CA GLU A 22 -12.94 2.66 -11.59
C GLU A 22 -13.67 2.90 -10.24
N ASP A 23 -14.04 4.15 -9.93
CA ASP A 23 -14.84 4.52 -8.74
C ASP A 23 -16.18 3.76 -8.66
N ASP A 24 -16.72 3.26 -9.77
CA ASP A 24 -17.99 2.50 -9.78
C ASP A 24 -17.83 1.01 -9.41
N LEU A 25 -16.62 0.51 -9.17
CA LEU A 25 -16.36 -0.91 -8.85
C LEU A 25 -15.81 -1.16 -7.45
N ILE A 26 -15.67 -0.12 -6.63
CA ILE A 26 -15.23 -0.26 -5.25
C ILE A 26 -16.45 -0.03 -4.38
N ASP A 27 -16.98 -1.09 -3.78
CA ASP A 27 -17.80 -0.95 -2.59
C ASP A 27 -16.91 -0.20 -1.59
N VAL A 28 -17.18 1.09 -1.39
CA VAL A 28 -16.42 1.94 -0.48
C VAL A 28 -16.75 1.41 0.92
N ILE A 29 -16.00 0.40 1.34
CA ILE A 29 -15.92 0.01 2.74
C ILE A 29 -15.26 1.23 3.40
N GLU A 30 -16.10 2.11 3.95
CA GLU A 30 -15.62 3.16 4.84
C GLU A 30 -14.72 2.48 5.88
N PRO A 31 -13.49 2.99 6.09
CA PRO A 31 -12.63 2.43 7.10
C PRO A 31 -13.38 2.43 8.45
N PRO A 32 -13.18 1.39 9.28
CA PRO A 32 -13.88 1.32 10.56
C PRO A 32 -13.57 2.58 11.38
N LEU A 33 -14.56 3.02 12.17
CA LEU A 33 -14.45 4.22 13.02
C LEU A 33 -13.25 4.18 13.97
N VAL A 34 -12.82 2.98 14.36
CA VAL A 34 -11.62 2.71 15.16
C VAL A 34 -11.01 1.41 14.66
N VAL A 35 -9.71 1.42 14.38
CA VAL A 35 -8.94 0.24 13.99
C VAL A 35 -8.23 -0.33 15.23
N THR A 36 -8.28 -1.65 15.40
CA THR A 36 -7.60 -2.33 16.52
C THR A 36 -6.78 -3.50 16.06
N TYR A 37 -5.79 -3.89 16.87
CA TYR A 37 -4.87 -4.95 16.48
C TYR A 37 -5.59 -6.28 16.26
N ASN A 38 -6.42 -6.68 17.22
CA ASN A 38 -7.08 -7.98 17.19
C ASN A 38 -8.17 -8.06 16.11
N ALA A 39 -8.87 -6.96 15.82
CA ALA A 39 -9.92 -6.93 14.81
C ALA A 39 -9.36 -6.85 13.38
N ASP A 40 -8.37 -5.98 13.16
CA ASP A 40 -8.02 -5.54 11.80
C ASP A 40 -6.56 -5.81 11.42
N ILE A 41 -5.61 -5.55 12.31
CA ILE A 41 -4.19 -5.56 11.95
C ILE A 41 -3.60 -6.96 12.00
N LYS A 42 -4.01 -7.79 12.95
CA LYS A 42 -3.44 -9.12 13.15
C LYS A 42 -3.55 -9.97 11.88
N ILE A 43 -4.71 -9.95 11.21
CA ILE A 43 -4.92 -10.72 9.99
C ILE A 43 -4.03 -10.23 8.83
N ILE A 44 -3.73 -8.93 8.77
CA ILE A 44 -2.80 -8.36 7.79
C ILE A 44 -1.38 -8.87 8.05
N ILE A 45 -0.94 -8.83 9.31
CA ILE A 45 0.40 -9.29 9.71
C ILE A 45 0.57 -10.79 9.46
N ASP A 46 -0.40 -11.60 9.90
CA ASP A 46 -0.37 -13.06 9.76
C ASP A 46 -0.23 -13.49 8.30
N ASN A 47 -0.98 -12.84 7.40
CA ASN A 47 -1.02 -13.22 5.98
C ASN A 47 0.16 -12.69 5.17
N ASN A 48 0.73 -11.54 5.54
CA ASN A 48 1.66 -10.81 4.66
C ASN A 48 3.08 -10.69 5.22
N CYS A 49 3.28 -10.82 6.53
CA CYS A 49 4.57 -10.49 7.18
C CYS A 49 5.29 -11.70 7.75
N LEU A 50 4.54 -12.72 8.20
CA LEU A 50 5.11 -13.86 8.94
C LEU A 50 5.89 -14.87 8.08
N ASN A 51 6.04 -14.64 6.79
CA ASN A 51 6.98 -15.44 5.98
C ASN A 51 8.45 -15.12 6.29
N CYS A 52 8.74 -13.94 6.83
CA CYS A 52 10.10 -13.50 7.17
C CYS A 52 10.21 -13.04 8.63
N HIS A 53 9.17 -12.39 9.15
CA HIS A 53 9.15 -11.81 10.50
C HIS A 53 8.72 -12.80 11.60
N ILE A 54 9.27 -14.01 11.56
CA ILE A 54 9.10 -15.04 12.61
C ILE A 54 10.15 -14.87 13.72
N SER A 55 10.21 -15.82 14.65
CA SER A 55 11.23 -15.88 15.71
C SER A 55 12.00 -17.21 15.64
N PRO A 56 13.31 -17.20 15.34
CA PRO A 56 14.12 -16.03 14.96
C PRO A 56 13.78 -15.51 13.55
N PRO A 57 13.91 -14.19 13.27
CA PRO A 57 13.65 -13.64 11.94
C PRO A 57 14.51 -14.30 10.86
N ILE A 58 13.95 -14.42 9.65
CA ILE A 58 14.62 -15.04 8.49
C ILE A 58 14.55 -14.14 7.25
N ASN A 59 15.25 -14.53 6.19
CA ASN A 59 15.20 -13.86 4.88
C ASN A 59 15.51 -12.35 4.92
N GLY A 60 16.41 -11.93 5.81
CA GLY A 60 16.84 -10.53 5.93
C GLY A 60 15.93 -9.65 6.80
N ALA A 61 14.87 -10.20 7.39
CA ALA A 61 14.18 -9.55 8.50
C ALA A 61 15.08 -9.50 9.74
N ASN A 62 14.93 -8.46 10.56
CA ASN A 62 15.71 -8.24 11.78
C ASN A 62 14.84 -8.14 13.04
N ILE A 63 13.51 -8.17 12.90
CA ILE A 63 12.55 -8.14 14.01
C ILE A 63 11.44 -9.19 13.79
N PRO A 64 10.94 -9.84 14.86
CA PRO A 64 9.72 -10.62 14.78
C PRO A 64 8.49 -9.69 14.73
N LEU A 65 7.36 -10.20 14.23
CA LEU A 65 6.05 -9.52 14.21
C LEU A 65 4.91 -10.47 14.67
N LEU A 66 5.20 -11.39 15.59
CA LEU A 66 4.29 -12.50 15.94
C LEU A 66 3.14 -12.11 16.88
N ILE A 67 3.33 -11.07 17.69
CA ILE A 67 2.38 -10.64 18.72
C ILE A 67 2.19 -9.11 18.66
N PHE A 68 1.12 -8.62 19.30
CA PHE A 68 0.78 -7.20 19.39
C PHE A 68 1.99 -6.32 19.70
N GLU A 69 2.71 -6.61 20.79
CA GLU A 69 3.88 -5.82 21.22
C GLU A 69 4.98 -5.77 20.16
N ASN A 70 5.17 -6.84 19.38
CA ASN A 70 6.16 -6.83 18.29
C ASN A 70 5.73 -5.92 17.15
N VAL A 71 4.46 -5.96 16.78
CA VAL A 71 3.91 -5.16 15.67
C VAL A 71 3.86 -3.69 16.06
N LYS A 72 3.40 -3.39 17.28
CA LYS A 72 3.43 -2.06 17.88
C LYS A 72 4.85 -1.48 17.88
N ASN A 73 5.82 -2.22 18.41
CA ASN A 73 7.23 -1.83 18.36
C ASN A 73 7.77 -1.71 16.92
N GLY A 74 7.24 -2.49 15.98
CA GLY A 74 7.52 -2.38 14.56
C GLY A 74 7.15 -1.01 14.00
N VAL A 75 5.95 -0.54 14.33
CA VAL A 75 5.44 0.79 13.96
C VAL A 75 6.26 1.89 14.64
N GLU A 76 6.36 1.86 15.97
CA GLU A 76 6.98 2.94 16.76
C GLU A 76 8.49 3.08 16.53
N ASN A 77 9.20 1.96 16.39
CA ASN A 77 10.67 1.95 16.50
C ASN A 77 11.41 1.39 15.28
N ASN A 78 10.71 0.77 14.32
CA ASN A 78 11.35 0.06 13.20
C ASN A 78 10.86 0.52 11.82
N ASN A 79 10.19 1.67 11.74
CA ASN A 79 9.73 2.29 10.50
C ASN A 79 8.80 1.37 9.68
N LEU A 80 8.01 0.49 10.31
CA LEU A 80 7.18 -0.50 9.61
C LEU A 80 6.32 0.16 8.52
N ILE A 81 5.56 1.21 8.87
CA ILE A 81 4.66 1.92 7.95
C ILE A 81 5.43 2.52 6.77
N ASN A 82 6.58 3.16 7.02
CA ASN A 82 7.41 3.71 5.94
C ASN A 82 7.86 2.61 4.96
N ARG A 83 8.26 1.45 5.48
CA ARG A 83 8.79 0.36 4.65
C ARG A 83 7.74 -0.31 3.78
N ILE A 84 6.54 -0.53 4.30
CA ILE A 84 5.42 -1.11 3.53
C ILE A 84 4.81 -0.10 2.54
N SER A 85 5.00 1.20 2.78
CA SER A 85 4.48 2.26 1.90
C SER A 85 5.30 2.46 0.63
N LYS A 86 6.57 2.03 0.62
CA LYS A 86 7.50 2.13 -0.52
C LYS A 86 6.99 1.37 -1.74
N GLN A 87 7.42 1.80 -2.93
CA GLN A 87 7.11 1.07 -4.15
C GLN A 87 7.90 -0.24 -4.23
N ALA A 88 7.34 -1.24 -4.92
CA ALA A 88 8.02 -2.51 -5.11
C ALA A 88 9.36 -2.31 -5.83
N GLY A 89 10.43 -2.92 -5.31
CA GLY A 89 11.79 -2.78 -5.83
C GLY A 89 12.57 -1.58 -5.30
N GLU A 90 11.95 -0.65 -4.56
CA GLU A 90 12.69 0.40 -3.87
C GLU A 90 13.54 -0.15 -2.73
N SER A 91 14.66 0.52 -2.45
CA SER A 91 15.51 0.15 -1.32
C SER A 91 14.75 0.23 0.00
N GLY A 92 14.76 -0.88 0.73
CA GLY A 92 14.08 -1.05 2.01
C GLY A 92 12.59 -1.37 1.92
N ALA A 93 12.02 -1.46 0.72
CA ALA A 93 10.62 -1.82 0.52
C ALA A 93 10.31 -3.22 1.08
N MET A 94 9.12 -3.35 1.64
CA MET A 94 8.62 -4.61 2.19
C MET A 94 7.28 -4.99 1.56
N PRO A 95 7.06 -6.27 1.24
CA PRO A 95 7.99 -7.40 1.39
C PRO A 95 9.20 -7.34 0.43
N PHE A 96 10.37 -7.77 0.90
CA PHE A 96 11.60 -7.73 0.10
C PHE A 96 11.50 -8.65 -1.12
N GLY A 97 11.66 -8.09 -2.32
CA GLY A 97 11.53 -8.85 -3.58
C GLY A 97 10.11 -9.34 -3.90
N GLY A 98 9.13 -8.97 -3.08
CA GLY A 98 7.71 -9.32 -3.26
C GLY A 98 6.89 -8.15 -3.83
N PRO A 99 5.61 -8.41 -4.15
CA PRO A 99 4.68 -7.34 -4.51
C PRO A 99 4.43 -6.42 -3.31
N ARG A 100 4.25 -5.13 -3.58
CA ARG A 100 3.81 -4.16 -2.57
C ARG A 100 2.44 -4.54 -2.01
N LEU A 101 2.20 -4.25 -0.73
CA LEU A 101 0.87 -4.39 -0.15
C LEU A 101 -0.16 -3.50 -0.90
N PRO A 102 -1.42 -3.97 -1.04
CA PRO A 102 -2.54 -3.13 -1.44
C PRO A 102 -2.67 -1.88 -0.56
N GLN A 103 -3.05 -0.75 -1.15
CA GLN A 103 -3.08 0.53 -0.45
C GLN A 103 -4.04 0.53 0.74
N ASN A 104 -5.22 -0.08 0.60
CA ASN A 104 -6.21 -0.16 1.68
C ASN A 104 -5.68 -0.88 2.94
N LEU A 105 -4.79 -1.86 2.79
CA LEU A 105 -4.16 -2.53 3.94
C LEU A 105 -3.13 -1.64 4.62
N ILE A 106 -2.38 -0.87 3.85
CA ILE A 106 -1.42 0.11 4.38
C ILE A 106 -2.18 1.21 5.14
N ASP A 107 -3.30 1.67 4.58
CA ASP A 107 -4.13 2.70 5.19
C ASP A 107 -4.71 2.25 6.54
N LEU A 108 -5.08 0.97 6.68
CA LEU A 108 -5.48 0.41 7.99
C LEU A 108 -4.35 0.48 9.03
N LEU A 109 -3.10 0.20 8.65
CA LEU A 109 -1.97 0.31 9.58
C LEU A 109 -1.66 1.76 9.95
N ILE A 110 -1.83 2.70 9.01
CA ILE A 110 -1.71 4.15 9.25
C ILE A 110 -2.82 4.61 10.20
N GLN A 111 -4.06 4.18 9.96
CA GLN A 111 -5.19 4.53 10.81
C GLN A 111 -5.03 3.95 12.21
N TRP A 112 -4.55 2.70 12.33
CA TRP A 112 -4.25 2.10 13.62
C TRP A 112 -3.17 2.86 14.41
N GLU A 113 -2.14 3.38 13.75
CA GLU A 113 -1.17 4.28 14.37
C GLU A 113 -1.83 5.58 14.85
N ALA A 114 -2.68 6.19 14.02
CA ALA A 114 -3.42 7.40 14.36
C ALA A 114 -4.41 7.20 15.54
N ASP A 115 -5.01 6.02 15.63
CA ASP A 115 -5.95 5.63 16.70
C ASP A 115 -5.23 5.30 18.03
N GLY A 116 -3.89 5.29 18.03
CA GLY A 116 -3.08 5.11 19.24
C GLY A 116 -2.63 3.67 19.48
N LEU A 117 -2.53 2.85 18.43
CA LEU A 117 -1.99 1.48 18.46
C LEU A 117 -2.77 0.59 19.45
N LEU A 118 -4.09 0.64 19.37
CA LEU A 118 -5.00 -0.06 20.28
C LEU A 118 -4.96 -1.58 20.05
N GLU A 119 -4.92 -2.36 21.14
CA GLU A 119 -4.95 -3.82 21.02
C GLU A 119 -6.37 -4.35 20.71
N ASN A 120 -7.39 -3.77 21.34
CA ASN A 120 -8.79 -4.21 21.31
C ASN A 120 -9.77 -3.05 21.12
#